data_AF-A0AAV0HLB2-F1
#
_entry.id   AF-A0AAV0HLB2-F1
#
_cell.length_a   1.000
_cell.length_b   1.000
_cell.length_c   1.000
_cell.angle_alpha   90.00
_cell.angle_beta   90.00
_cell.angle_gamma   90.00
#
_symmetry.space_group_name_H-M   'P 1'
#
loop_
_entity.id
_entity.type
_entity.pdbx_description
1 polymer ?
#
loop_
_entity_poly.entity_id
_entity_poly.type
_entity_poly.pdbx_seq_one_letter_code
_entity_poly.pdbx_strand_id
1 'polypeptide(L)'
;MDYADYDGSIPVSFIHKYLKRKLDLHSEEEIEIKCMGQPVLPTLQLRNLVEQWIQKESTSERGEARVGSSAKEFVMVLAYARRESKSSSN
;
A
#
# COMPACT_ATOMS: atom_id res chain seq x y z
N MET A 1 -9.70 -17.27 -24.88
CA MET A 1 -9.58 -15.86 -24.49
C MET A 1 -9.28 -15.90 -23.00
N ASP A 2 -8.03 -16.21 -22.70
CA ASP A 2 -7.55 -16.48 -21.35
C ASP A 2 -7.60 -15.17 -20.59
N TYR A 3 -8.55 -15.08 -19.66
CA TYR A 3 -8.51 -14.06 -18.63
C TYR A 3 -7.27 -14.36 -17.80
N ALA A 4 -6.15 -13.75 -18.17
CA ALA A 4 -4.96 -13.71 -17.35
C ALA A 4 -5.36 -13.04 -16.03
N ASP A 5 -5.73 -13.87 -15.07
CA ASP A 5 -5.21 -13.87 -13.71
C ASP A 5 -4.69 -12.47 -13.31
N TYR A 6 -5.61 -11.56 -13.02
CA TYR A 6 -5.34 -10.29 -12.34
C TYR A 6 -4.97 -10.56 -10.86
N ASP A 7 -4.23 -11.65 -10.61
CA ASP A 7 -3.97 -12.33 -9.35
C ASP A 7 -2.82 -11.66 -8.59
N GLY A 8 -3.03 -10.39 -8.24
CA GLY A 8 -2.17 -9.67 -7.30
C GLY A 8 -0.72 -9.44 -7.75
N SER A 9 -0.37 -9.78 -9.00
CA SER A 9 0.92 -9.49 -9.64
C SER A 9 1.11 -8.00 -9.95
N ILE A 10 0.05 -7.22 -9.78
CA ILE A 10 0.04 -5.77 -9.99
C ILE A 10 1.00 -5.10 -8.99
N PRO A 11 2.00 -4.33 -9.46
CA PRO A 11 2.89 -3.59 -8.59
C PRO A 11 2.18 -2.39 -7.94
N VAL A 12 2.66 -1.99 -6.76
CA VAL A 12 2.22 -0.82 -6.00
C VAL A 12 2.38 0.48 -6.81
N SER A 13 3.26 0.49 -7.81
CA SER A 13 3.39 1.59 -8.78
C SER A 13 2.06 1.96 -9.46
N PHE A 14 1.10 1.05 -9.60
CA PHE A 14 -0.23 1.40 -10.09
C PHE A 14 -0.98 2.36 -9.16
N ILE A 15 -0.81 2.20 -7.85
CA ILE A 15 -1.36 3.14 -6.86
C ILE A 15 -0.61 4.47 -6.94
N HIS A 16 0.71 4.47 -7.12
CA HIS A 16 1.48 5.70 -7.36
C HIS A 16 0.97 6.44 -8.60
N LYS A 17 0.74 5.75 -9.72
CA LYS A 17 0.16 6.34 -10.95
C LYS A 17 -1.22 6.93 -10.74
N TYR A 18 -2.06 6.28 -9.94
CA TYR A 18 -3.38 6.80 -9.59
C TYR A 18 -3.25 8.05 -8.72
N LEU A 19 -2.46 7.99 -7.65
CA LEU A 19 -2.25 9.10 -6.73
C LEU A 19 -1.57 10.29 -7.41
N LYS A 20 -0.63 10.06 -8.32
CA LYS A 20 0.00 11.10 -9.14
C LYS A 20 -1.04 11.91 -9.90
N ARG A 21 -1.95 11.22 -10.59
CA ARG A 21 -3.04 11.88 -11.34
C ARG A 21 -4.07 12.52 -10.42
N LYS A 22 -4.38 11.87 -9.29
CA LYS A 22 -5.36 12.38 -8.32
C LYS A 22 -4.90 13.65 -7.61
N LEU A 23 -3.60 13.75 -7.32
CA LEU A 23 -2.97 14.85 -6.61
C LEU A 23 -2.27 15.85 -7.54
N ASP A 24 -2.34 15.62 -8.86
CA ASP A 24 -1.70 16.42 -9.91
C ASP A 24 -0.19 16.65 -9.68
N LEU A 25 0.54 15.56 -9.41
CA LEU A 25 1.98 15.60 -9.13
C LEU A 25 2.81 15.37 -10.41
N HIS A 26 4.01 15.93 -10.45
CA HIS A 26 4.89 15.83 -11.62
C HIS A 26 5.57 14.45 -11.70
N SER A 27 5.97 13.88 -10.56
CA SER A 27 6.61 12.57 -10.46
C SER A 27 5.95 11.62 -9.47
N GLU A 28 6.01 10.32 -9.75
CA GLU A 28 5.60 9.26 -8.81
C GLU A 28 6.54 9.16 -7.60
N GLU A 29 7.76 9.70 -7.72
CA GLU A 29 8.76 9.78 -6.66
C GLU A 29 8.40 10.82 -5.59
N GLU A 30 7.49 11.74 -5.88
CA GLU A 30 6.97 12.68 -4.89
C GLU A 30 5.91 12.02 -4.00
N ILE A 31 5.55 10.77 -4.26
CA ILE A 31 4.53 10.05 -3.50
C ILE A 31 5.23 9.06 -2.59
N GLU A 32 4.88 9.07 -1.31
CA GLU A 32 5.22 8.02 -0.36
C GLU A 32 3.94 7.31 0.06
N ILE A 33 3.94 5.98 -0.03
CA ILE A 33 2.86 5.12 0.45
C ILE A 33 3.37 4.38 1.68
N LYS A 34 2.56 4.34 2.74
CA LYS A 34 2.81 3.60 3.96
C LYS A 34 1.71 2.58 4.19
N CYS A 35 2.11 1.35 4.50
CA CYS A 35 1.23 0.29 4.98
C CYS A 35 1.60 -0.02 6.43
N MET A 36 0.63 0.02 7.34
CA MET A 36 0.87 -0.19 8.78
C MET A 36 2.00 0.68 9.36
N GLY A 37 2.11 1.93 8.91
CA GLY A 37 3.17 2.86 9.33
C GLY A 37 4.56 2.60 8.72
N GLN A 38 4.71 1.61 7.85
CA GLN A 38 5.96 1.29 7.16
C GLN A 38 5.92 1.73 5.69
N PRO A 39 6.99 2.34 5.15
CA PRO A 39 7.03 2.74 3.76
C PRO A 39 7.02 1.52 2.83
N VAL A 40 6.29 1.63 1.72
CA VAL A 40 6.13 0.57 0.73
C VAL A 40 6.88 0.97 -0.54
N LEU A 41 7.63 0.02 -1.11
CA LEU A 41 8.31 0.25 -2.39
C LEU A 41 7.33 0.14 -3.56
N PRO A 42 7.42 1.02 -4.57
CA PRO A 42 6.54 0.98 -5.73
C PRO A 42 6.76 -0.26 -6.61
N THR A 43 7.91 -0.93 -6.47
CA THR A 43 8.22 -2.21 -7.15
C THR A 43 7.60 -3.42 -6.46
N LEU A 44 7.14 -3.27 -5.21
CA LEU A 44 6.50 -4.35 -4.47
C LEU A 44 5.16 -4.69 -5.14
N GLN A 45 4.84 -5.99 -5.21
CA GLN A 45 3.55 -6.44 -5.72
C GLN A 45 2.47 -6.34 -4.66
N LEU A 46 1.23 -6.07 -5.08
CA LEU A 46 0.09 -5.95 -4.19
C LEU A 46 -0.14 -7.23 -3.38
N ARG A 47 0.03 -8.41 -3.98
CA ARG A 47 -0.06 -9.68 -3.23
C ARG A 47 0.94 -9.76 -2.08
N ASN A 48 2.21 -9.39 -2.33
CA ASN A 48 3.25 -9.41 -1.30
C ASN A 48 2.96 -8.37 -0.21
N LEU A 49 2.34 -7.24 -0.57
CA LEU A 49 1.91 -6.22 0.39
C LEU A 49 0.76 -6.74 1.28
N VAL A 50 -0.21 -7.43 0.68
CA VAL A 50 -1.34 -8.06 1.39
C VAL A 50 -0.85 -9.17 2.31
N GLU A 51 0.04 -10.06 1.85
CA GLU A 51 0.63 -11.11 2.67
C GLU A 51 1.40 -10.53 3.87
N GLN A 52 2.20 -9.49 3.66
CA GLN A 52 2.91 -8.79 4.73
C GLN A 52 1.95 -8.13 5.73
N TRP A 53 0.86 -7.53 5.24
CA TRP A 53 -0.17 -6.96 6.10
C TRP A 53 -0.85 -8.06 6.94
N ILE A 54 -1.25 -9.18 6.33
CA ILE A 54 -1.85 -10.32 7.04
C ILE A 54 -0.90 -10.86 8.11
N GLN A 55 0.37 -11.10 7.77
CA GLN A 55 1.38 -11.59 8.71
C GLN A 55 1.62 -10.62 9.87
N LYS A 56 1.65 -9.31 9.60
CA LYS A 56 1.85 -8.30 10.65
C LYS A 56 0.62 -8.09 11.52
N GLU A 57 -0.58 -8.11 10.94
CA GLU A 57 -1.83 -7.99 11.70
C GLU A 57 -2.01 -9.22 12.61
N SER A 58 -1.67 -10.42 12.13
CA SER A 58 -1.70 -11.66 12.94
C SER A 58 -0.62 -11.73 14.02
N THR A 59 0.50 -10.99 13.87
CA THR A 59 1.54 -10.86 14.89
C THR A 59 1.25 -9.73 15.89
N SER A 60 0.49 -8.72 15.46
CA SER A 60 -0.07 -7.72 16.37
C SER A 60 -1.11 -8.44 17.25
N GLU A 61 -1.22 -8.11 18.54
CA GLU A 61 -2.14 -8.74 19.51
C GLU A 61 -3.64 -8.75 19.11
N ARG A 62 -4.00 -8.27 17.92
CA ARG A 62 -5.26 -8.57 17.22
C ARG A 62 -5.25 -10.00 16.70
N GLY A 63 -5.27 -10.92 17.66
CA GLY A 63 -5.34 -12.35 17.43
C GLY A 63 -6.55 -12.76 16.59
N GLU A 64 -6.36 -13.86 15.87
CA GLU A 64 -7.34 -14.79 15.30
C GLU A 64 -8.76 -14.23 15.18
N ALA A 65 -9.19 -13.99 13.93
CA ALA A 65 -10.55 -13.62 13.59
C ALA A 65 -11.58 -14.44 14.37
N ARG A 66 -12.21 -13.84 15.39
CA ARG A 66 -13.28 -14.48 16.16
C ARG A 66 -14.61 -14.16 15.50
N VAL A 67 -15.54 -15.10 15.55
CA VAL A 67 -16.92 -14.86 15.11
C VAL A 67 -17.48 -13.68 15.90
N GLY A 68 -17.75 -12.56 15.22
CA GLY A 68 -18.14 -11.28 15.83
C GLY A 68 -17.13 -10.13 15.67
N SER A 69 -15.93 -10.40 15.15
CA SER A 69 -14.94 -9.36 14.78
C SER A 69 -15.47 -8.45 13.67
N SER A 70 -15.11 -7.17 13.74
CA SER A 70 -15.55 -6.18 12.75
C SER A 70 -14.81 -6.39 11.43
N ALA A 71 -15.53 -6.34 10.30
CA ALA A 71 -14.92 -6.38 8.97
C ALA A 71 -13.83 -5.30 8.79
N LYS A 72 -13.91 -4.21 9.55
CA LYS A 72 -12.92 -3.12 9.57
C LYS A 72 -11.52 -3.58 10.00
N GLU A 73 -11.43 -4.65 10.79
CA GLU A 73 -10.17 -5.25 11.24
C GLU A 73 -9.49 -6.06 10.12
N PHE A 74 -10.23 -6.35 9.05
CA PHE A 74 -9.73 -7.10 7.89
C PHE A 74 -9.51 -6.21 6.65
N VAL A 75 -9.42 -4.90 6.85
CA VAL A 75 -9.16 -3.95 5.76
C VAL A 75 -7.70 -3.49 5.81
N MET A 76 -6.94 -3.76 4.75
CA MET A 76 -5.61 -3.18 4.57
C MET A 76 -5.72 -1.67 4.35
N VAL A 77 -5.15 -0.88 5.24
CA VAL A 77 -5.13 0.58 5.15
C VAL A 77 -3.78 1.05 4.60
N LEU A 78 -3.83 1.77 3.47
CA LEU A 78 -2.68 2.44 2.88
C LEU A 78 -2.77 3.96 3.14
N ALA A 79 -1.82 4.48 3.91
CA ALA A 79 -1.62 5.91 4.06
C ALA A 79 -0.72 6.43 2.93
N TYR A 80 -0.94 7.66 2.47
CA TYR A 80 -0.10 8.29 1.47
C TYR A 80 0.24 9.71 1.89
N ALA A 81 1.42 10.18 1.48
CA ALA A 81 1.89 11.54 1.70
C ALA A 81 2.68 12.01 0.48
N ARG A 82 2.74 13.33 0.29
CA ARG A 82 3.69 13.93 -0.65
C ARG A 82 5.05 14.02 0.04
N ARG A 83 6.07 13.40 -0.55
CA ARG A 83 7.48 13.67 -0.21
C ARG A 83 7.81 15.08 -0.63
N GLU A 84 8.19 15.90 0.33
CA GLU A 84 8.81 17.17 0.00
C GLU A 84 10.21 16.86 -0.53
N SER A 85 10.46 17.25 -1.77
CA SER A 85 11.81 17.36 -2.31
C SER A 85 12.61 18.15 -1.28
N LYS A 86 13.66 17.57 -0.70
CA LYS A 86 14.60 18.36 0.09
C LYS A 86 15.21 19.38 -0.86
N SER A 87 14.62 20.57 -0.90
CA SER A 87 15.34 21.78 -1.22
C SER A 87 16.28 22.01 -0.03
N SER A 88 17.40 21.29 -0.01
CA SER A 88 18.60 21.80 0.65
C SER A 88 19.05 22.99 -0.18
N SER A 89 18.39 24.12 0.05
CA SER A 89 18.90 25.43 -0.33
C SER A 89 20.15 25.70 0.50
N ASN A 90 21.20 26.16 -0.19
CA ASN A 90 22.53 26.53 0.30
C ASN A 90 22.57 27.24 1.66
#